data_AF-F7NF60-F1
#
_entry.id   AF-F7NF60-F1
#
_cell.length_a   1.000
_cell.length_b   1.000
_cell.length_c   1.000
_cell.angle_alpha   90.00
_cell.angle_beta   90.00
_cell.angle_gamma   90.00
#
_symmetry.space_group_name_H-M   'P 1'
#
loop_
_entity.id
_entity.type
_entity.pdbx_description
1 polymer ?
#
loop_
_entity_poly.entity_id
_entity_poly.type
_entity_poly.pdbx_seq_one_letter_code
_entity_poly.pdbx_strand_id
1 'polypeptide(L)'
;MKKIIILCMLMMMANAGVSQAALNDTRETIAREYGEYRIVIDRDDQRWAKAEWESKGWRYAKAASYWHMFWRQGNAVQMTVAYDADKPGSFVRAQRYIMETPIKIKDFRTYFPELEPLIASPKALSFTSEKKPGRHLTEAKSPVTMGVLVKETPSPGKHGWYTLLSFAVYYEGRYVTKPAMIDGDISIKEFTIERVARSDAEAKEEKGEWNEIPNYFK
;
A
#
# COMPACT_ATOMS: atom_id res chain seq x y z
N MET A 1 -32.02 -31.13 -12.97
CA MET A 1 -30.74 -31.24 -12.24
C MET A 1 -29.61 -30.37 -12.80
N LYS A 2 -29.36 -30.33 -14.12
CA LYS A 2 -28.30 -29.47 -14.71
C LYS A 2 -28.45 -27.96 -14.43
N LYS A 3 -29.69 -27.45 -14.30
CA LYS A 3 -29.98 -26.03 -14.04
C LYS A 3 -29.65 -25.56 -12.61
N ILE A 4 -29.62 -26.48 -11.63
CA ILE A 4 -29.33 -26.15 -10.22
C ILE A 4 -27.81 -26.03 -10.01
N ILE A 5 -27.02 -26.85 -10.71
CA ILE A 5 -25.54 -26.81 -10.64
C ILE A 5 -24.99 -25.48 -11.17
N ILE A 6 -25.59 -24.94 -12.24
CA ILE A 6 -25.19 -23.65 -12.82
C ILE A 6 -25.50 -22.50 -11.86
N LEU A 7 -26.61 -22.56 -11.13
CA LEU A 7 -26.99 -21.51 -10.17
C LEU A 7 -26.05 -21.47 -8.95
N CYS A 8 -25.61 -22.64 -8.47
CA CYS A 8 -24.62 -22.72 -7.40
C CYS A 8 -23.23 -22.23 -7.83
N MET A 9 -22.81 -22.48 -9.08
CA MET A 9 -21.56 -21.91 -9.62
C MET A 9 -21.64 -20.40 -9.81
N LEU A 10 -22.77 -19.84 -10.27
CA LEU A 10 -22.95 -18.39 -10.37
C LEU A 10 -22.97 -17.70 -8.99
N MET A 11 -23.57 -18.32 -7.97
CA MET A 11 -23.54 -17.78 -6.59
C MET A 11 -22.15 -17.84 -5.96
N MET A 12 -21.33 -18.85 -6.30
CA MET A 12 -19.95 -18.92 -5.83
C MET A 12 -19.04 -17.88 -6.50
N MET A 13 -19.30 -17.52 -7.77
CA MET A 13 -18.58 -16.42 -8.44
C MET A 13 -19.01 -15.03 -7.98
N ALA A 14 -20.22 -14.87 -7.42
CA ALA A 14 -20.71 -13.58 -6.94
C ALA A 14 -20.09 -13.11 -5.61
N ASN A 15 -19.37 -14.00 -4.90
CA ASN A 15 -18.67 -13.67 -3.65
C ASN A 15 -17.15 -13.51 -3.81
N ALA A 16 -16.62 -13.56 -5.04
CA ALA A 16 -15.32 -12.98 -5.34
C ALA A 16 -15.48 -11.45 -5.41
N GLY A 17 -15.93 -10.85 -4.30
CA GLY A 17 -15.88 -9.42 -4.11
C GLY A 17 -14.45 -9.00 -4.38
N VAL A 18 -14.27 -8.18 -5.41
CA VAL A 18 -12.98 -7.64 -5.78
C VAL A 18 -12.46 -6.95 -4.52
N SER A 19 -11.39 -7.49 -3.92
CA SER A 19 -10.66 -6.83 -2.84
C SER A 19 -10.08 -5.56 -3.45
N GLN A 20 -10.86 -4.49 -3.42
CA GLN A 20 -10.53 -3.23 -4.07
C GLN A 20 -10.30 -2.17 -3.00
N ALA A 21 -9.03 -1.79 -2.96
CA ALA A 21 -8.36 -0.80 -2.13
C ALA A 21 -7.87 -1.32 -0.78
N ALA A 22 -6.56 -1.43 -0.65
CA ALA A 22 -5.84 -1.75 0.58
C ALA A 22 -6.15 -0.80 1.77
N LEU A 23 -6.83 0.33 1.53
CA LEU A 23 -7.27 1.28 2.57
C LEU A 23 -8.72 1.06 3.04
N ASN A 24 -9.49 0.22 2.33
CA ASN A 24 -10.77 -0.32 2.77
C ASN A 24 -10.63 -1.52 3.70
N ASP A 25 -9.42 -2.07 3.81
CA ASP A 25 -9.13 -3.16 4.69
C ASP A 25 -9.26 -2.78 6.17
N THR A 26 -9.54 -3.79 6.98
CA THR A 26 -9.54 -3.69 8.43
C THR A 26 -8.43 -4.55 9.01
N ARG A 27 -8.20 -4.47 10.33
CA ARG A 27 -7.24 -5.35 11.00
C ARG A 27 -7.53 -6.83 10.74
N GLU A 28 -8.80 -7.21 10.71
CA GLU A 28 -9.24 -8.58 10.48
C GLU A 28 -9.03 -9.04 9.03
N THR A 29 -9.26 -8.17 8.04
CA THR A 29 -8.98 -8.55 6.63
C THR A 29 -7.47 -8.63 6.39
N ILE A 30 -6.69 -7.70 6.93
CA ILE A 30 -5.22 -7.74 6.87
C ILE A 30 -4.66 -9.02 7.49
N ALA A 31 -5.11 -9.39 8.70
CA ALA A 31 -4.65 -10.61 9.36
C ALA A 31 -5.02 -11.88 8.57
N ARG A 32 -6.18 -11.87 7.90
CA ARG A 32 -6.63 -12.99 7.05
C ARG A 32 -5.78 -13.14 5.80
N GLU A 33 -5.41 -12.03 5.16
CA GLU A 33 -4.70 -12.04 3.89
C GLU A 33 -3.19 -12.22 4.06
N TYR A 34 -2.59 -11.53 5.05
CA TYR A 34 -1.14 -11.46 5.22
C TYR A 34 -0.64 -12.20 6.47
N GLY A 35 -1.54 -12.81 7.23
CA GLY A 35 -1.25 -13.44 8.51
C GLY A 35 -1.23 -12.47 9.68
N GLU A 36 -1.22 -13.03 10.88
CA GLU A 36 -1.16 -12.27 12.13
C GLU A 36 0.10 -11.41 12.24
N TYR A 37 -0.04 -10.23 12.85
CA TYR A 37 1.09 -9.36 13.14
C TYR A 37 2.08 -10.05 14.09
N ARG A 38 3.37 -9.68 13.98
CA ARG A 38 4.45 -10.21 14.80
C ARG A 38 4.95 -9.19 15.83
N ILE A 39 4.96 -7.92 15.44
CA ILE A 39 5.47 -6.81 16.24
C ILE A 39 4.45 -5.67 16.24
N VAL A 40 4.28 -5.02 17.39
CA VAL A 40 3.62 -3.72 17.50
C VAL A 40 4.70 -2.65 17.62
N ILE A 41 4.56 -1.58 16.85
CA ILE A 41 5.35 -0.36 16.99
C ILE A 41 4.44 0.65 17.68
N ASP A 42 4.84 1.11 18.87
CA ASP A 42 4.06 2.10 19.60
C ASP A 42 4.34 3.54 19.12
N ARG A 43 3.69 4.51 19.76
CA ARG A 43 3.82 5.94 19.40
C ARG A 43 5.18 6.55 19.74
N ASP A 44 5.98 5.88 20.57
CA ASP A 44 7.33 6.27 20.95
C ASP A 44 8.39 5.51 20.12
N ASP A 45 7.96 4.84 19.05
CA ASP A 45 8.75 3.99 18.15
C ASP A 45 9.40 2.77 18.85
N GLN A 46 8.89 2.36 20.02
CA GLN A 46 9.31 1.13 20.66
C GLN A 46 8.63 -0.08 20.02
N ARG A 47 9.38 -1.17 19.92
CA ARG A 47 8.95 -2.42 19.30
C ARG A 47 8.62 -3.45 20.36
N TRP A 48 7.41 -3.97 20.28
CA TRP A 48 6.89 -4.97 21.19
C TRP A 48 6.60 -6.25 20.43
N ALA A 49 7.10 -7.38 20.91
CA ALA A 49 6.65 -8.67 20.40
C ALA A 49 5.15 -8.84 20.68
N LYS A 50 4.40 -9.48 19.78
CA LYS A 50 2.95 -9.68 19.92
C LYS A 50 2.54 -10.19 21.32
N ALA A 51 3.20 -11.24 21.81
CA ALA A 51 2.91 -11.81 23.13
C ALA A 51 3.16 -10.83 24.29
N GLU A 52 4.18 -9.98 24.19
CA GLU A 52 4.46 -8.96 25.19
C GLU A 52 3.43 -7.83 25.13
N TRP A 53 3.07 -7.40 23.92
CA TRP A 53 2.05 -6.39 23.71
C TRP A 53 0.71 -6.81 24.31
N GLU A 54 0.26 -8.03 24.00
CA GLU A 54 -1.03 -8.57 24.43
C GLU A 54 -1.09 -8.81 25.95
N SER A 55 0.02 -9.21 26.56
CA SER A 55 0.06 -9.45 28.02
C SER A 55 0.15 -8.16 28.84
N LYS A 56 0.98 -7.19 28.42
CA LYS A 56 1.23 -5.97 29.22
C LYS A 56 1.47 -4.69 28.43
N GLY A 57 1.98 -4.74 27.20
CA GLY A 57 2.42 -3.55 26.46
C GLY A 57 1.32 -2.50 26.27
N TRP A 58 0.08 -2.94 25.96
CA TRP A 58 -1.07 -2.04 25.76
C TRP A 58 -1.43 -1.19 26.99
N ARG A 59 -0.98 -1.57 28.19
CA ARG A 59 -1.22 -0.82 29.44
C ARG A 59 -0.31 0.39 29.56
N TYR A 60 0.86 0.36 28.92
CA TYR A 60 1.91 1.37 29.05
C TYR A 60 2.00 2.29 27.84
N ALA A 61 1.63 1.80 26.66
CA ALA A 61 1.77 2.53 25.41
C ALA A 61 0.54 2.37 24.51
N LYS A 62 0.47 3.18 23.46
CA LYS A 62 -0.55 3.08 22.41
C LYS A 62 0.09 2.61 21.12
N ALA A 63 -0.54 1.64 20.45
CA ALA A 63 -0.08 1.19 19.16
C ALA A 63 -0.08 2.35 18.14
N ALA A 64 0.98 2.45 17.35
CA ALA A 64 1.05 3.32 16.18
C ALA A 64 0.92 2.52 14.89
N SER A 65 1.55 1.34 14.83
CA SER A 65 1.46 0.44 13.68
C SER A 65 1.76 -1.02 14.05
N TYR A 66 1.42 -1.92 13.13
CA TYR A 66 1.51 -3.35 13.28
C TYR A 66 2.36 -3.92 12.15
N TRP A 67 3.34 -4.75 12.49
CA TRP A 67 4.27 -5.33 11.52
C TRP A 67 3.94 -6.80 11.26
N HIS A 68 3.68 -7.12 9.98
CA HIS A 68 3.43 -8.43 9.41
C HIS A 68 4.62 -8.88 8.54
N MET A 69 4.82 -10.19 8.44
CA MET A 69 5.82 -10.79 7.55
C MET A 69 5.20 -11.96 6.80
N PHE A 70 5.38 -11.98 5.48
CA PHE A 70 4.86 -13.02 4.60
C PHE A 70 5.77 -13.20 3.38
N TRP A 71 5.47 -14.23 2.58
CA TRP A 71 6.21 -14.55 1.35
C TRP A 71 5.32 -14.36 0.13
N ARG A 72 5.85 -13.75 -0.94
CA ARG A 72 5.21 -13.64 -2.25
C ARG A 72 6.22 -14.08 -3.32
N GLN A 73 5.88 -15.11 -4.10
CA GLN A 73 6.72 -15.60 -5.20
C GLN A 73 8.19 -15.87 -4.78
N GLY A 74 8.41 -16.39 -3.57
CA GLY A 74 9.75 -16.64 -3.05
C GLY A 74 10.51 -15.42 -2.53
N ASN A 75 9.87 -14.24 -2.45
CA ASN A 75 10.43 -13.02 -1.88
C ASN A 75 9.80 -12.72 -0.52
N ALA A 76 10.62 -12.50 0.51
CA ALA A 76 10.11 -12.11 1.81
C ALA A 76 9.65 -10.64 1.78
N VAL A 77 8.46 -10.39 2.35
CA VAL A 77 7.86 -9.06 2.42
C VAL A 77 7.58 -8.70 3.87
N GLN A 78 8.12 -7.57 4.29
CA GLN A 78 7.74 -6.89 5.52
C GLN A 78 6.65 -5.88 5.21
N MET A 79 5.54 -5.94 5.94
CA MET A 79 4.46 -4.97 5.85
C MET A 79 4.21 -4.32 7.20
N THR A 80 4.21 -2.99 7.25
CA THR A 80 3.79 -2.21 8.42
C THR A 80 2.45 -1.54 8.12
N VAL A 81 1.46 -1.75 8.98
CA VAL A 81 0.09 -1.24 8.81
C VAL A 81 -0.28 -0.35 9.98
N ALA A 82 -0.76 0.86 9.67
CA ALA A 82 -1.35 1.78 10.64
C ALA A 82 -2.86 1.85 10.40
N TYR A 83 -3.64 1.81 11.48
CA TYR A 83 -5.11 1.88 11.44
C TYR A 83 -5.61 3.24 11.93
N ASP A 84 -6.85 3.58 11.60
CA ASP A 84 -7.51 4.80 12.08
C ASP A 84 -7.63 4.87 13.60
N ALA A 85 -7.89 3.72 14.22
CA ALA A 85 -8.00 3.58 15.66
C ALA A 85 -7.52 2.18 16.07
N ASP A 86 -7.23 2.03 17.36
CA ASP A 86 -6.83 0.76 17.95
C ASP A 86 -8.08 -0.01 18.44
N LYS A 87 -8.96 -0.36 17.51
CA LYS A 87 -10.19 -1.15 17.78
C LYS A 87 -10.55 -2.06 16.60
N PRO A 88 -11.28 -3.17 16.84
CA PRO A 88 -11.77 -4.04 15.77
C PRO A 88 -12.54 -3.29 14.68
N GLY A 89 -12.39 -3.71 13.43
CA GLY A 89 -13.04 -3.09 12.27
C GLY A 89 -12.52 -1.69 11.90
N SER A 90 -11.44 -1.21 12.52
CA SER A 90 -10.81 0.05 12.11
C SER A 90 -10.17 -0.10 10.73
N PHE A 91 -10.48 0.85 9.85
CA PHE A 91 -9.90 0.88 8.52
C PHE A 91 -8.40 1.17 8.56
N VAL A 92 -7.69 0.62 7.59
CA VAL A 92 -6.30 0.92 7.30
C VAL A 92 -6.18 2.41 6.95
N ARG A 93 -5.23 3.07 7.62
CA ARG A 93 -4.83 4.46 7.34
C ARG A 93 -3.66 4.51 6.38
N ALA A 94 -2.68 3.64 6.59
CA ALA A 94 -1.47 3.57 5.80
C ALA A 94 -0.86 2.18 5.87
N GLN A 95 -0.20 1.76 4.79
CA GLN A 95 0.58 0.55 4.69
C GLN A 95 1.94 0.88 4.11
N ARG A 96 2.95 0.11 4.50
CA ARG A 96 4.31 0.21 4.00
C ARG A 96 4.83 -1.20 3.77
N TYR A 97 5.32 -1.45 2.57
CA TYR A 97 5.85 -2.74 2.14
C TYR A 97 7.32 -2.58 1.81
N ILE A 98 8.14 -3.45 2.40
CA ILE A 98 9.58 -3.55 2.14
C ILE A 98 9.82 -4.97 1.65
N MET A 99 10.37 -5.08 0.45
CA MET A 99 10.71 -6.38 -0.15
C MET A 99 12.18 -6.69 0.14
N GLU A 100 12.47 -7.96 0.45
CA GLU A 100 13.84 -8.43 0.63
C GLU A 100 14.66 -8.24 -0.66
N THR A 101 14.08 -8.64 -1.80
CA THR A 101 14.65 -8.39 -3.13
C THR A 101 13.80 -7.37 -3.89
N PRO A 102 14.38 -6.31 -4.49
CA PRO A 102 13.63 -5.40 -5.35
C PRO A 102 12.99 -6.13 -6.54
N ILE A 103 11.77 -5.76 -6.90
CA ILE A 103 11.03 -6.35 -8.03
C ILE A 103 10.90 -5.31 -9.15
N LYS A 104 10.88 -5.74 -10.41
CA LYS A 104 10.61 -4.80 -11.51
C LYS A 104 9.15 -4.35 -11.50
N ILE A 105 8.88 -3.13 -11.94
CA ILE A 105 7.52 -2.58 -12.01
C ILE A 105 6.59 -3.47 -12.86
N LYS A 106 7.09 -4.00 -13.98
CA LYS A 106 6.32 -4.92 -14.84
C LYS A 106 5.91 -6.23 -14.14
N ASP A 107 6.65 -6.63 -13.11
CA ASP A 107 6.36 -7.85 -12.34
C ASP A 107 5.45 -7.55 -11.13
N PHE A 108 5.12 -6.29 -10.87
CA PHE A 108 4.38 -5.87 -9.67
C PHE A 108 3.05 -6.60 -9.52
N ARG A 109 2.31 -6.80 -10.61
CA ARG A 109 1.04 -7.56 -10.63
C ARG A 109 1.20 -9.01 -10.17
N THR A 110 2.35 -9.62 -10.42
CA THR A 110 2.63 -11.01 -10.02
C THR A 110 2.85 -11.12 -8.50
N TYR A 111 3.40 -10.07 -7.89
CA TYR A 111 3.67 -10.02 -6.45
C TYR A 111 2.49 -9.49 -5.62
N PHE A 112 1.76 -8.50 -6.14
CA PHE A 112 0.65 -7.81 -5.48
C PHE A 112 -0.58 -7.69 -6.40
N PRO A 113 -1.17 -8.82 -6.84
CA PRO A 113 -2.33 -8.80 -7.75
C PRO A 113 -3.54 -8.05 -7.19
N GLU A 114 -3.70 -8.00 -5.87
CA GLU A 114 -4.74 -7.28 -5.16
C GLU A 114 -4.69 -5.75 -5.35
N LEU A 115 -3.51 -5.21 -5.69
CA LEU A 115 -3.31 -3.77 -5.90
C LEU A 115 -3.50 -3.36 -7.37
N GLU A 116 -3.53 -4.32 -8.30
CA GLU A 116 -3.67 -4.05 -9.73
C GLU A 116 -4.94 -3.24 -10.05
N PRO A 117 -6.13 -3.56 -9.51
CA PRO A 117 -7.32 -2.81 -9.87
C PRO A 117 -7.30 -1.36 -9.37
N LEU A 118 -6.52 -1.10 -8.32
CA LEU A 118 -6.31 0.24 -7.77
C LEU A 118 -5.37 1.06 -8.68
N ILE A 119 -4.26 0.46 -9.10
CA ILE A 119 -3.22 1.13 -9.90
C ILE A 119 -3.63 1.27 -11.38
N ALA A 120 -4.40 0.31 -11.90
CA ALA A 120 -4.91 0.32 -13.26
C ALA A 120 -6.22 1.11 -13.41
N SER A 121 -6.80 1.61 -12.30
CA SER A 121 -8.05 2.37 -12.30
C SER A 121 -8.02 3.52 -13.32
N PRO A 122 -9.11 3.79 -14.05
CA PRO A 122 -9.20 4.95 -14.92
C PRO A 122 -9.09 6.28 -14.17
N LYS A 123 -9.24 6.27 -12.83
CA LYS A 123 -9.04 7.44 -11.97
C LYS A 123 -7.64 7.51 -11.35
N ALA A 124 -6.73 6.64 -11.77
CA ALA A 124 -5.34 6.65 -11.35
C ALA A 124 -4.50 7.59 -12.22
N LEU A 125 -3.73 8.46 -11.57
CA LEU A 125 -2.72 9.33 -12.18
C LEU A 125 -1.33 8.82 -11.76
N SER A 126 -0.52 8.39 -12.72
CA SER A 126 0.87 8.00 -12.48
C SER A 126 1.78 9.21 -12.63
N PHE A 127 2.70 9.40 -11.68
CA PHE A 127 3.56 10.58 -11.67
C PHE A 127 4.95 10.28 -11.09
N THR A 128 5.85 11.24 -11.27
CA THR A 128 7.14 11.31 -10.59
C THR A 128 7.23 12.60 -9.80
N SER A 129 7.98 12.57 -8.70
CA SER A 129 8.17 13.72 -7.83
C SER A 129 9.57 13.72 -7.26
N GLU A 130 10.25 14.86 -7.34
CA GLU A 130 11.55 15.10 -6.68
C GLU A 130 11.38 15.44 -5.19
N LYS A 131 10.16 15.78 -4.79
CA LYS A 131 9.76 15.93 -3.38
C LYS A 131 9.13 14.63 -2.90
N LYS A 132 9.35 14.27 -1.63
CA LYS A 132 8.72 13.08 -1.04
C LYS A 132 7.18 13.24 -1.06
N PRO A 133 6.44 12.43 -1.85
CA PRO A 133 4.99 12.61 -1.99
C PRO A 133 4.23 12.06 -0.77
N GLY A 134 4.81 11.06 -0.09
CA GLY A 134 4.22 10.32 1.02
C GLY A 134 5.00 10.41 2.33
N ARG A 135 4.34 10.19 3.47
CA ARG A 135 4.95 10.36 4.80
C ARG A 135 5.76 9.14 5.24
N HIS A 136 5.32 7.96 4.84
CA HIS A 136 5.74 6.70 5.47
C HIS A 136 6.89 5.95 4.77
N LEU A 137 7.38 6.42 3.62
CA LEU A 137 8.57 5.82 3.01
C LEU A 137 9.77 5.96 3.96
N THR A 138 10.40 4.83 4.28
CA THR A 138 11.53 4.74 5.21
C THR A 138 12.80 5.25 4.55
N GLU A 139 12.93 4.98 3.25
CA GLU A 139 14.03 5.44 2.43
C GLU A 139 13.85 6.93 2.07
N ALA A 140 14.03 7.79 3.09
CA ALA A 140 13.95 9.25 3.02
C ALA A 140 14.98 9.90 2.08
N LYS A 141 15.71 9.10 1.30
CA LYS A 141 16.79 9.51 0.40
C LYS A 141 16.53 9.21 -1.07
N SER A 142 15.38 8.64 -1.47
CA SER A 142 15.07 8.48 -2.90
C SER A 142 14.89 9.87 -3.53
N PRO A 143 15.84 10.37 -4.35
CA PRO A 143 15.76 11.74 -4.87
C PRO A 143 14.59 11.92 -5.84
N VAL A 144 14.16 10.83 -6.47
CA VAL A 144 12.92 10.77 -7.24
C VAL A 144 12.05 9.66 -6.67
N THR A 145 10.78 9.97 -6.47
CA THR A 145 9.74 9.00 -6.09
C THR A 145 8.78 8.84 -7.25
N MET A 146 8.44 7.60 -7.58
CA MET A 146 7.32 7.31 -8.47
C MET A 146 6.05 7.18 -7.64
N GLY A 147 4.92 7.68 -8.14
CA GLY A 147 3.67 7.66 -7.42
C GLY A 147 2.48 7.31 -8.32
N VAL A 148 1.44 6.80 -7.68
CA VAL A 148 0.12 6.61 -8.29
C VAL A 148 -0.92 7.22 -7.36
N LEU A 149 -1.58 8.28 -7.81
CA LEU A 149 -2.71 8.89 -7.10
C LEU A 149 -4.00 8.31 -7.66
N VAL A 150 -4.84 7.73 -6.80
CA VAL A 150 -6.17 7.26 -7.19
C VAL A 150 -7.21 8.26 -6.71
N LYS A 151 -7.82 8.98 -7.65
CA LYS A 151 -8.83 10.04 -7.41
C LYS A 151 -10.21 9.44 -7.10
N GLU A 152 -10.25 8.53 -6.13
CA GLU A 152 -11.45 7.87 -5.60
C GLU A 152 -11.45 7.92 -4.08
N THR A 153 -12.64 7.80 -3.49
CA THR A 153 -12.76 7.76 -2.02
C THR A 153 -12.07 6.50 -1.49
N PRO A 154 -11.05 6.61 -0.61
CA PRO A 154 -10.22 5.49 -0.20
C PRO A 154 -10.94 4.52 0.73
N SER A 155 -11.93 5.02 1.49
CA SER A 155 -12.84 4.21 2.30
C SER A 155 -14.13 4.92 2.69
N PRO A 156 -15.20 4.18 3.07
CA PRO A 156 -16.50 4.75 3.39
C PRO A 156 -16.40 5.93 4.37
N GLY A 157 -17.04 7.05 4.01
CA GLY A 157 -17.03 8.28 4.79
C GLY A 157 -15.74 9.11 4.70
N LYS A 158 -14.77 8.77 3.82
CA LYS A 158 -13.51 9.51 3.64
C LYS A 158 -13.48 10.37 2.36
N HIS A 159 -14.58 11.06 2.04
CA HIS A 159 -14.73 11.82 0.80
C HIS A 159 -13.71 12.95 0.56
N GLY A 160 -13.05 13.44 1.62
CA GLY A 160 -11.99 14.46 1.53
C GLY A 160 -10.58 13.92 1.26
N TRP A 161 -10.45 12.63 0.97
CA TRP A 161 -9.17 11.93 0.84
C TRP A 161 -9.09 11.18 -0.49
N TYR A 162 -7.86 10.98 -0.95
CA TYR A 162 -7.49 10.07 -2.03
C TYR A 162 -6.53 9.00 -1.53
N THR A 163 -6.36 7.94 -2.32
CA THR A 163 -5.30 6.95 -2.12
C THR A 163 -4.05 7.38 -2.87
N LEU A 164 -2.93 7.43 -2.17
CA LEU A 164 -1.61 7.66 -2.75
C LEU A 164 -0.76 6.40 -2.56
N LEU A 165 -0.29 5.84 -3.67
CA LEU A 165 0.80 4.89 -3.68
C LEU A 165 2.10 5.63 -3.98
N SER A 166 3.15 5.37 -3.20
CA SER A 166 4.48 5.95 -3.41
C SER A 166 5.51 4.84 -3.44
N PHE A 167 6.40 4.86 -4.42
CA PHE A 167 7.34 3.78 -4.73
C PHE A 167 8.77 4.32 -4.67
N ALA A 168 9.60 3.72 -3.82
CA ALA A 168 11.04 3.91 -3.83
C ALA A 168 11.62 3.07 -4.97
N VAL A 169 12.12 3.77 -6.00
CA VAL A 169 12.57 3.16 -7.26
C VAL A 169 14.09 3.08 -7.38
N TYR A 170 14.54 1.99 -7.97
CA TYR A 170 15.93 1.57 -8.04
C TYR A 170 16.33 1.18 -9.46
N TYR A 171 17.57 1.51 -9.80
CA TYR A 171 18.26 1.04 -10.98
C TYR A 171 19.65 0.54 -10.56
N GLU A 172 19.98 -0.72 -10.85
CA GLU A 172 21.28 -1.33 -10.58
C GLU A 172 21.84 -1.08 -9.15
N GLY A 173 20.99 -1.28 -8.14
CA GLY A 173 21.36 -1.13 -6.72
C GLY A 173 21.47 0.32 -6.22
N ARG A 174 21.09 1.31 -7.04
CA ARG A 174 21.06 2.73 -6.68
C ARG A 174 19.66 3.31 -6.82
N TYR A 175 19.33 4.28 -5.98
CA TYR A 175 18.11 5.04 -6.14
C TYR A 175 18.14 5.86 -7.43
N VAL A 176 16.97 5.97 -8.06
CA VAL A 176 16.81 6.84 -9.21
C VAL A 176 16.93 8.30 -8.78
N THR A 177 17.78 9.04 -9.49
CA THR A 177 18.05 10.46 -9.20
C THR A 177 17.40 11.42 -10.18
N LYS A 178 16.86 10.93 -11.30
CA LYS A 178 16.22 11.74 -12.34
C LYS A 178 14.95 11.06 -12.86
N PRO A 179 13.83 11.79 -13.04
CA PRO A 179 12.58 11.21 -13.55
C PRO A 179 12.73 10.45 -14.88
N ALA A 180 13.59 10.94 -15.77
CA ALA A 180 13.85 10.33 -17.08
C ALA A 180 14.46 8.92 -17.03
N MET A 181 14.89 8.44 -15.86
CA MET A 181 15.40 7.07 -15.67
C MET A 181 14.30 6.06 -15.30
N ILE A 182 13.05 6.51 -15.14
CA ILE A 182 11.92 5.64 -14.80
C ILE A 182 11.32 5.09 -16.10
N ASP A 183 11.35 3.77 -16.23
CA ASP A 183 10.77 3.01 -17.33
C ASP A 183 10.10 1.72 -16.83
N GLY A 184 9.65 0.86 -17.75
CA GLY A 184 8.98 -0.41 -17.41
C GLY A 184 9.90 -1.49 -16.79
N ASP A 185 11.21 -1.28 -16.77
CA ASP A 185 12.19 -2.20 -16.17
C ASP A 185 12.72 -1.72 -14.81
N ILE A 186 12.30 -0.53 -14.36
CA ILE A 186 12.71 0.01 -13.07
C ILE A 186 12.30 -0.91 -11.92
N SER A 187 13.18 -1.03 -10.92
CA SER A 187 12.91 -1.85 -9.75
C SER A 187 12.26 -1.05 -8.63
N ILE A 188 11.40 -1.69 -7.85
CA ILE A 188 10.73 -1.17 -6.67
C ILE A 188 11.27 -1.95 -5.48
N LYS A 189 11.76 -1.25 -4.46
CA LYS A 189 12.25 -1.89 -3.22
C LYS A 189 11.31 -1.71 -2.03
N GLU A 190 10.71 -0.54 -1.97
CA GLU A 190 9.75 -0.17 -0.94
C GLU A 190 8.57 0.53 -1.62
N PHE A 191 7.37 0.30 -1.13
CA PHE A 191 6.25 1.14 -1.47
C PHE A 191 5.31 1.36 -0.30
N THR A 192 4.57 2.45 -0.33
CA THR A 192 3.54 2.78 0.65
C THR A 192 2.20 2.94 -0.03
N ILE A 193 1.13 2.68 0.71
CA ILE A 193 -0.24 3.02 0.36
C ILE A 193 -0.77 3.85 1.51
N GLU A 194 -1.17 5.09 1.26
CA GLU A 194 -1.67 5.96 2.33
C GLU A 194 -2.76 6.91 1.84
N ARG A 195 -3.46 7.53 2.78
CA ARG A 195 -4.41 8.58 2.46
C ARG A 195 -3.70 9.91 2.33
N VAL A 196 -3.99 10.64 1.26
CA VAL A 196 -3.58 12.03 1.05
C VAL A 196 -4.83 12.91 1.01
N ALA A 197 -4.75 14.10 1.61
CA ALA A 197 -5.85 15.04 1.55
C ALA A 197 -6.08 15.45 0.09
N ARG A 198 -7.34 15.44 -0.36
CA ARG A 198 -7.70 15.78 -1.74
C ARG A 198 -7.13 17.14 -2.16
N SER A 199 -7.30 18.16 -1.32
CA SER A 199 -6.81 19.51 -1.57
C SER A 199 -5.28 19.61 -1.64
N ASP A 200 -4.56 18.81 -0.86
CA ASP A 200 -3.08 18.78 -0.90
C ASP A 200 -2.58 18.11 -2.19
N ALA A 201 -3.23 17.03 -2.62
CA ALA A 201 -2.91 16.34 -3.86
C ALA A 201 -3.18 17.24 -5.09
N GLU A 202 -4.37 17.85 -5.15
CA GLU A 202 -4.75 18.77 -6.23
C GLU A 202 -3.80 19.98 -6.29
N ALA A 203 -3.44 20.57 -5.15
CA ALA A 203 -2.49 21.69 -5.11
C ALA A 203 -1.08 21.32 -5.57
N LYS A 204 -0.61 20.09 -5.33
CA LYS A 204 0.71 19.61 -5.80
C LYS A 204 0.71 19.38 -7.32
N GLU A 205 -0.38 18.85 -7.84
CA GLU A 205 -0.62 18.69 -9.27
C GLU A 205 -0.63 20.06 -9.97
N GLU A 206 -1.41 21.03 -9.46
CA GLU A 206 -1.51 22.39 -10.02
C GLU A 206 -0.17 23.15 -10.00
N LYS A 207 0.67 22.90 -8.99
CA LYS A 207 2.01 23.50 -8.87
C LYS A 207 3.08 22.82 -9.73
N GLY A 208 2.74 21.73 -10.43
CA GLY A 208 3.70 20.96 -11.21
C GLY A 208 4.74 20.22 -10.35
N GLU A 209 4.44 19.95 -9.07
CA GLU A 209 5.32 19.13 -8.23
C GLU A 209 5.27 17.65 -8.63
N TRP A 210 4.17 17.24 -9.26
CA TRP A 210 3.95 15.90 -9.79
C TRP A 210 3.98 15.94 -11.31
N ASN A 211 5.02 15.34 -11.88
CA ASN A 211 5.19 15.24 -13.33
C ASN A 211 4.55 13.93 -13.78
N GLU A 212 3.47 14.02 -14.57
CA GLU A 212 2.78 12.84 -15.10
C GLU A 212 3.71 11.98 -15.95
N ILE A 213 3.58 10.66 -15.82
CA ILE A 213 4.33 9.67 -16.59
C ILE A 213 3.39 8.58 -17.11
N PRO A 214 3.81 7.81 -18.12
CA PRO A 214 3.09 6.60 -18.51
C PRO A 214 2.86 5.68 -17.30
N ASN A 215 1.69 5.04 -17.26
CA ASN A 215 1.41 4.04 -16.24
C ASN A 215 2.13 2.73 -16.60
N TYR A 216 3.33 2.54 -16.08
CA TYR A 216 4.19 1.37 -16.32
C TYR A 216 3.72 0.09 -15.60
N PHE A 217 2.59 0.13 -14.88
CA PHE A 217 1.99 -1.05 -14.25
C PHE A 217 0.95 -1.76 -15.14
N LYS A 218 0.60 -1.17 -16.29
CA LYS A 218 -0.37 -1.70 -17.25
C LYS A 218 0.25 -2.62 -18.29
#